data_AF-A0ABD5WL84-F1
#
_entry.id   AF-A0ABD5WL84-F1
#
_cell.length_a   1.000
_cell.length_b   1.000
_cell.length_c   1.000
_cell.angle_alpha   90.00
_cell.angle_beta   90.00
_cell.angle_gamma   90.00
#
_symmetry.space_group_name_H-M   'P 1'
#
loop_
_entity.id
_entity.type
_entity.pdbx_description
1 polymer ?
#
loop_
_entity_poly.entity_id
_entity_poly.type
_entity_poly.pdbx_seq_one_letter_code
_entity_poly.pdbx_strand_id
1 'polypeptide(L)'
;MVRDATDGELQAVFETLDSETKTALRRLAENDPALLRETLSDLGYLGADSESVETAENREAIEVTPAQERLGELLTSMGSPRSTTQIIDLIGEQHPSFFEEYQSAKHRPWMSNQLNALVDAGELGRYRDGRTVLYTPSIADAIRNWALKNDFFVEDLTARHVGRIASDTEMPRSAVREGLQELQE
;
A
#
# COMPACT_ATOMS: atom_id res chain seq x y z
N MET A 1 23.72 -3.73 -13.72
CA MET A 1 24.63 -2.72 -14.30
C MET A 1 23.75 -1.57 -14.79
N VAL A 2 23.42 -0.64 -13.89
CA VAL A 2 22.63 0.55 -14.25
C VAL A 2 23.56 1.45 -15.07
N ARG A 3 23.18 1.74 -16.31
CA ARG A 3 23.90 2.72 -17.13
C ARG A 3 23.63 4.09 -16.52
N ASP A 4 24.65 4.73 -15.96
CA ASP A 4 24.61 6.18 -15.73
C ASP A 4 24.36 6.86 -17.07
N ALA A 5 23.17 7.46 -17.22
CA ALA A 5 22.85 8.27 -18.38
C ALA A 5 23.75 9.51 -18.34
N THR A 6 24.41 9.82 -19.46
CA THR A 6 25.23 11.02 -19.53
C THR A 6 24.33 12.27 -19.54
N ASP A 7 24.81 13.39 -18.99
CA ASP A 7 24.07 14.67 -18.98
C ASP A 7 23.53 15.06 -20.38
N GLY A 8 24.25 14.68 -21.44
CA GLY A 8 23.82 14.89 -22.82
C GLY A 8 22.63 14.05 -23.26
N GLU A 9 22.51 12.80 -22.78
CA GLU A 9 21.37 11.93 -23.06
C GLU A 9 20.13 12.36 -22.28
N LEU A 10 20.30 12.75 -21.01
CA LEU A 10 19.23 13.31 -20.19
C LEU A 10 18.69 14.62 -20.79
N GLN A 11 19.57 15.50 -21.25
CA GLN A 11 19.15 16.73 -21.93
C GLN A 11 18.40 16.43 -23.23
N ALA A 12 18.85 15.46 -24.02
CA ALA A 12 18.16 15.08 -25.26
C ALA A 12 16.75 14.54 -25.00
N VAL A 13 16.56 13.68 -23.99
CA VAL A 13 15.24 13.18 -23.58
C VAL A 13 14.38 14.31 -23.03
N PHE A 14 14.95 15.18 -22.19
CA PHE A 14 14.24 16.35 -21.68
C PHE A 14 13.76 17.24 -22.83
N GLU A 15 14.55 17.41 -23.88
CA GLU A 15 14.18 18.17 -25.08
C GLU A 15 13.03 17.54 -25.89
N THR A 16 12.72 16.26 -25.72
CA THR A 16 11.56 15.61 -26.37
C THR A 16 10.23 15.86 -25.65
N LEU A 17 10.26 16.34 -24.40
CA LEU A 17 9.06 16.68 -23.66
C LEU A 17 8.37 17.92 -24.24
N ASP A 18 7.06 18.02 -24.09
CA ASP A 18 6.33 19.22 -24.48
C ASP A 18 6.72 20.42 -23.60
N SER A 19 6.48 21.63 -24.11
CA SER A 19 6.91 22.88 -23.47
C SER A 19 6.28 23.11 -22.10
N GLU A 20 5.07 22.61 -21.87
CA GLU A 20 4.35 22.78 -20.60
C GLU A 20 4.98 21.87 -19.54
N THR A 21 5.17 20.58 -19.86
CA THR A 21 5.84 19.61 -18.98
C THR A 21 7.28 20.01 -18.66
N LYS A 22 8.06 20.49 -19.64
CA LYS A 22 9.41 21.03 -19.40
C LYS A 22 9.40 22.18 -18.38
N THR A 23 8.44 23.09 -18.53
CA THR A 23 8.34 24.27 -17.67
C THR A 23 7.91 23.88 -16.26
N ALA A 24 6.98 22.94 -16.14
CA ALA A 24 6.53 22.41 -14.86
C ALA A 24 7.67 21.69 -14.13
N LEU A 25 8.41 20.80 -14.81
CA LEU A 25 9.55 20.09 -14.24
C LEU A 25 10.70 21.03 -13.84
N ARG A 26 11.03 22.04 -14.67
CA ARG A 26 12.02 23.07 -14.30
C ARG A 26 11.58 23.85 -13.07
N ARG A 27 10.32 24.29 -13.02
CA ARG A 27 9.79 24.99 -11.84
C ARG A 27 9.84 24.14 -10.59
N LEU A 28 9.49 22.86 -10.68
CA LEU A 28 9.59 21.95 -9.54
C LEU A 28 11.06 21.78 -9.12
N ALA A 29 11.98 21.56 -10.06
CA ALA A 29 13.41 21.42 -9.75
C ALA A 29 14.00 22.66 -9.06
N GLU A 30 13.58 23.86 -9.49
CA GLU A 30 14.09 25.13 -8.96
C GLU A 30 13.44 25.53 -7.63
N ASN A 31 12.14 25.27 -7.45
CA ASN A 31 11.37 25.79 -6.31
C ASN A 31 11.06 24.74 -5.24
N ASP A 32 10.94 23.46 -5.63
CA ASP A 32 10.63 22.36 -4.71
C ASP A 32 11.27 21.03 -5.19
N PRO A 33 12.60 20.92 -5.09
CA PRO A 33 13.32 19.72 -5.53
C PRO A 33 12.97 18.48 -4.72
N ALA A 34 12.44 18.63 -3.49
CA ALA A 34 11.97 17.52 -2.68
C ALA A 34 10.68 16.93 -3.26
N LEU A 35 9.70 17.78 -3.60
CA LEU A 35 8.47 17.36 -4.27
C LEU A 35 8.74 16.71 -5.62
N LEU A 36 9.76 17.18 -6.37
CA LEU A 36 10.15 16.57 -7.63
C LEU A 36 10.68 15.16 -7.43
N ARG A 37 11.55 14.97 -6.44
CA ARG A 37 12.06 13.65 -6.08
C ARG A 37 10.94 12.73 -5.62
N GLU A 38 10.04 13.21 -4.76
CA GLU A 38 8.86 12.46 -4.31
C GLU A 38 8.01 12.02 -5.50
N THR A 39 7.70 12.94 -6.42
CA THR A 39 6.90 12.64 -7.62
C THR A 39 7.59 11.61 -8.52
N LEU A 40 8.90 11.74 -8.74
CA LEU A 40 9.66 10.81 -9.56
C LEU A 40 9.83 9.44 -8.87
N SER A 41 9.91 9.41 -7.55
CA SER A 41 9.89 8.18 -6.74
C SER A 41 8.52 7.50 -6.80
N ASP A 42 7.43 8.27 -6.63
CA ASP A 42 6.04 7.80 -6.72
C ASP A 42 5.71 7.20 -8.09
N LEU A 43 6.32 7.74 -9.15
CA LEU A 43 6.17 7.23 -10.51
C LEU A 43 7.14 6.08 -10.83
N GLY A 44 8.03 5.72 -9.91
CA GLY A 44 8.99 4.62 -10.06
C GLY A 44 10.18 4.94 -10.96
N TYR A 45 10.48 6.22 -11.19
CA TYR A 45 11.64 6.66 -11.96
C TYR A 45 12.92 6.77 -11.14
N LEU A 46 12.80 6.89 -9.81
CA LEU A 46 13.94 6.81 -8.89
C LEU A 46 13.99 5.41 -8.28
N GLY A 47 15.15 4.73 -8.41
CA GLY A 47 15.39 3.45 -7.75
C GLY A 47 15.57 3.61 -6.24
N ALA A 48 15.33 2.54 -5.49
CA ALA A 48 15.44 2.51 -4.02
C ALA A 48 16.83 2.96 -3.49
N ASP A 49 17.88 2.87 -4.31
CA ASP A 49 19.24 3.30 -3.93
C ASP A 49 19.47 4.83 -3.97
N SER A 50 18.51 5.61 -4.48
CA SER A 50 18.61 7.09 -4.54
C SER A 50 18.05 7.80 -3.29
N GLU A 51 17.72 7.05 -2.23
CA GLU A 51 17.35 7.63 -0.94
C GLU A 51 18.57 8.28 -0.27
N SER A 52 18.86 9.51 -0.69
CA SER A 52 19.54 10.47 0.19
C SER A 52 18.63 10.73 1.38
N VAL A 53 18.85 9.96 2.45
CA VAL A 53 18.72 10.12 3.93
C VAL A 53 17.86 11.26 4.55
N GLU A 54 17.26 12.18 3.80
CA GLU A 54 16.55 13.37 4.31
C GLU A 54 15.08 13.49 3.88
N THR A 55 14.52 12.47 3.22
CA THR A 55 13.06 12.27 3.23
C THR A 55 12.77 10.95 3.92
N ALA A 56 13.11 10.91 5.21
CA ALA A 56 12.34 10.07 6.11
C ALA A 56 10.88 10.54 5.94
N GLU A 57 10.08 9.78 5.19
CA GLU A 57 8.64 9.72 5.43
C GLU A 57 8.54 9.75 6.97
N ASN A 58 7.87 10.76 7.53
CA ASN A 58 7.52 10.76 8.94
C ASN A 58 6.67 9.51 9.14
N ARG A 59 7.33 8.37 9.37
CA ARG A 59 6.81 7.16 9.98
C ARG A 59 6.40 7.63 11.37
N GLU A 60 5.26 8.29 11.46
CA GLU A 60 4.38 7.97 12.57
C GLU A 60 4.10 6.48 12.37
N ALA A 61 4.93 5.65 13.02
CA ALA A 61 4.57 4.26 13.24
C ALA A 61 3.20 4.36 13.89
N ILE A 62 2.15 4.00 13.14
CA ILE A 62 0.79 3.99 13.66
C ILE A 62 0.83 2.91 14.73
N GLU A 63 1.00 3.34 15.98
CA GLU A 63 1.13 2.41 17.10
C GLU A 63 -0.17 1.62 17.20
N VAL A 64 -0.06 0.32 16.91
CA VAL A 64 -1.17 -0.61 17.04
C VAL A 64 -1.52 -0.76 18.51
N THR A 65 -2.80 -0.64 18.83
CA THR A 65 -3.29 -0.85 20.20
C THR A 65 -3.21 -2.35 20.56
N PRO A 66 -3.21 -2.72 21.86
CA PRO A 66 -3.20 -4.14 22.26
C PRO A 66 -4.35 -4.97 21.67
N ALA A 67 -5.52 -4.34 21.46
CA ALA A 67 -6.66 -4.99 20.82
C ALA A 67 -6.41 -5.26 19.33
N GLN A 68 -5.68 -4.36 18.65
CA GLN A 68 -5.31 -4.48 17.24
C GLN A 68 -4.20 -5.51 17.06
N GLU A 69 -3.16 -5.47 17.87
CA GLU A 69 -2.08 -6.48 17.87
C GLU A 69 -2.69 -7.89 17.98
N ARG A 70 -3.51 -8.11 19.01
CA ARG A 70 -4.16 -9.40 19.22
C ARG A 70 -5.10 -9.77 18.08
N LEU A 71 -5.84 -8.80 17.54
CA LEU A 71 -6.70 -9.05 16.38
C LEU A 71 -5.88 -9.47 15.15
N GLY A 72 -4.76 -8.80 14.88
CA GLY A 72 -3.83 -9.14 13.79
C GLY A 72 -3.26 -10.55 13.93
N GLU A 73 -2.83 -10.92 15.13
CA GLU A 73 -2.36 -12.29 15.43
C GLU A 73 -3.42 -13.35 15.12
N LEU A 74 -4.67 -13.14 15.56
CA LEU A 74 -5.77 -14.07 15.28
C LEU A 74 -6.07 -14.20 13.78
N LEU A 75 -5.94 -13.09 13.04
CA LEU A 75 -6.24 -13.04 11.61
C LEU A 75 -5.13 -13.61 10.72
N THR A 76 -3.91 -13.80 11.25
CA THR A 76 -2.79 -14.40 10.51
C THR A 76 -3.14 -15.78 9.95
N SER A 77 -3.98 -16.55 10.66
CA SER A 77 -4.41 -17.90 10.27
C SER A 77 -5.75 -17.96 9.52
N MET A 78 -6.34 -16.81 9.18
CA MET A 78 -7.67 -16.72 8.55
C MET A 78 -7.77 -17.44 7.19
N GLY A 79 -6.63 -17.60 6.50
CA GLY A 79 -6.53 -18.25 5.20
C GLY A 79 -7.09 -17.36 4.09
N SER A 80 -8.36 -17.55 3.74
CA SER A 80 -9.00 -16.82 2.63
C SER A 80 -9.40 -15.39 3.03
N PRO A 81 -9.46 -14.45 2.08
CA PRO A 81 -9.98 -13.10 2.34
C PRO A 81 -11.42 -13.12 2.86
N ARG A 82 -11.74 -12.26 3.83
CA ARG A 82 -13.05 -12.21 4.48
C ARG A 82 -13.56 -10.78 4.65
N SER A 83 -14.89 -10.64 4.61
CA SER A 83 -15.56 -9.40 5.00
C SER A 83 -15.59 -9.25 6.52
N THR A 84 -15.85 -8.03 7.01
CA THR A 84 -15.97 -7.74 8.45
C THR A 84 -16.93 -8.68 9.17
N THR A 85 -18.08 -8.99 8.57
CA THR A 85 -19.07 -9.90 9.18
C THR A 85 -18.51 -11.32 9.30
N GLN A 86 -17.88 -11.83 8.24
CA GLN A 86 -17.26 -13.15 8.25
C GLN A 86 -16.08 -13.25 9.22
N ILE A 87 -15.37 -12.14 9.46
CA ILE A 87 -14.33 -12.06 10.49
C ILE A 87 -14.92 -12.13 11.89
N ILE A 88 -16.02 -11.42 12.16
CA ILE A 88 -16.73 -11.51 13.44
C ILE A 88 -17.18 -12.94 13.71
N ASP A 89 -17.78 -13.59 12.71
CA ASP A 89 -18.24 -14.98 12.83
C ASP A 89 -17.06 -15.93 13.10
N LEU A 90 -15.96 -15.79 12.32
CA LEU A 90 -14.74 -16.59 12.49
C LEU A 90 -14.15 -16.46 13.91
N ILE A 91 -14.01 -15.23 14.40
CA ILE A 91 -13.46 -14.97 15.75
C ILE A 91 -14.41 -15.51 16.81
N GLY A 92 -15.73 -15.40 16.61
CA GLY A 92 -16.72 -15.96 17.54
C GLY A 92 -16.66 -17.48 17.65
N GLU A 93 -16.40 -18.16 16.54
CA GLU A 93 -16.30 -19.62 16.48
C GLU A 93 -14.96 -20.13 17.03
N GLN A 94 -13.86 -19.50 16.64
CA GLN A 94 -12.50 -20.02 16.92
C GLN A 94 -11.86 -19.41 18.16
N HIS A 95 -12.20 -18.17 18.50
CA HIS A 95 -11.56 -17.40 19.56
C HIS A 95 -12.59 -16.62 20.40
N PRO A 96 -13.60 -17.29 20.99
CA PRO A 96 -14.67 -16.61 21.72
C PRO A 96 -14.16 -15.76 22.90
N SER A 97 -13.02 -16.13 23.50
CA SER A 97 -12.36 -15.36 24.55
C SER A 97 -11.97 -13.94 24.13
N PHE A 98 -11.73 -13.70 22.84
CA PHE A 98 -11.48 -12.34 22.34
C PHE A 98 -12.68 -11.41 22.58
N PHE A 99 -13.90 -11.93 22.46
CA PHE A 99 -15.12 -11.17 22.72
C PHE A 99 -15.50 -11.07 24.19
N GLU A 100 -14.93 -11.92 25.05
CA GLU A 100 -15.04 -11.77 26.50
C GLU A 100 -14.23 -10.56 26.96
N GLU A 101 -13.04 -10.38 26.39
CA GLU A 101 -12.14 -9.26 26.69
C GLU A 101 -12.55 -7.95 26.00
N TYR A 102 -12.94 -8.03 24.73
CA TYR A 102 -13.36 -6.89 23.91
C TYR A 102 -14.81 -7.03 23.47
N GLN A 103 -15.75 -6.79 24.39
CA GLN A 103 -17.19 -7.00 24.12
C GLN A 103 -17.72 -6.23 22.89
N SER A 104 -17.18 -5.04 22.62
CA SER A 104 -17.54 -4.22 21.46
C SER A 104 -17.18 -4.86 20.12
N ALA A 105 -16.28 -5.84 20.10
CA ALA A 105 -15.83 -6.50 18.88
C ALA A 105 -16.90 -7.34 18.18
N LYS A 106 -18.00 -7.64 18.87
CA LYS A 106 -19.19 -8.25 18.26
C LYS A 106 -19.93 -7.29 17.31
N HIS A 107 -19.67 -5.99 17.41
CA HIS A 107 -20.34 -4.97 16.61
C HIS A 107 -19.53 -4.60 15.38
N ARG A 108 -20.16 -4.72 14.21
CA ARG A 108 -19.56 -4.43 12.90
C ARG A 108 -18.86 -3.06 12.82
N PRO A 109 -19.41 -1.94 13.33
CA PRO A 109 -18.71 -0.65 13.25
C PRO A 109 -17.37 -0.64 14.00
N TRP A 110 -17.34 -1.24 15.20
CA TRP A 110 -16.11 -1.32 15.98
C TRP A 110 -15.07 -2.20 15.26
N MET A 111 -15.49 -3.39 14.80
CA MET A 111 -14.59 -4.30 14.09
C MET A 111 -14.03 -3.67 12.81
N SER A 112 -14.88 -3.00 12.02
CA SER A 112 -14.43 -2.31 10.80
C SER A 112 -13.38 -1.24 11.10
N ASN A 113 -13.51 -0.51 12.21
CA ASN A 113 -12.53 0.50 12.59
C ASN A 113 -11.19 -0.14 12.96
N GLN A 114 -11.19 -1.27 13.68
CA GLN A 114 -9.94 -1.97 14.02
C GLN A 114 -9.26 -2.58 12.80
N LEU A 115 -10.03 -3.19 11.89
CA LEU A 115 -9.51 -3.74 10.65
C LEU A 115 -8.91 -2.66 9.75
N ASN A 116 -9.55 -1.49 9.66
CA ASN A 116 -9.01 -0.37 8.90
C ASN A 116 -7.73 0.18 9.55
N ALA A 117 -7.66 0.28 10.89
CA ALA A 117 -6.44 0.71 11.56
C ALA A 117 -5.27 -0.26 11.32
N LEU A 118 -5.54 -1.57 11.25
CA LEU A 118 -4.53 -2.57 10.86
C LEU A 118 -4.11 -2.43 9.40
N VAL A 119 -5.03 -2.08 8.50
CA VAL A 119 -4.69 -1.75 7.11
C VAL A 119 -3.82 -0.49 7.04
N ASP A 120 -4.18 0.56 7.77
CA ASP A 120 -3.41 1.82 7.83
C ASP A 120 -2.00 1.59 8.39
N ALA A 121 -1.84 0.64 9.32
CA ALA A 121 -0.55 0.21 9.85
C ALA A 121 0.26 -0.69 8.88
N GLY A 122 -0.35 -1.16 7.78
CA GLY A 122 0.29 -2.07 6.82
C GLY A 122 0.27 -3.55 7.24
N GLU A 123 -0.46 -3.89 8.31
CA GLU A 123 -0.53 -5.24 8.89
C GLU A 123 -1.59 -6.13 8.21
N LEU A 124 -2.53 -5.53 7.47
CA LEU A 124 -3.58 -6.24 6.73
C LEU A 124 -3.71 -5.73 5.31
N GLY A 125 -3.91 -6.68 4.40
CA GLY A 125 -4.32 -6.41 3.03
C GLY A 125 -5.82 -6.13 2.94
N ARG A 126 -6.19 -5.21 2.05
CA ARG A 126 -7.59 -4.83 1.80
C ARG A 126 -7.85 -4.69 0.31
N TYR A 127 -9.02 -5.13 -0.15
CA TYR A 127 -9.50 -4.83 -1.51
C TYR A 127 -11.03 -4.86 -1.57
N ARG A 128 -11.59 -4.35 -2.67
CA ARG A 128 -13.03 -4.37 -2.93
C ARG A 128 -13.38 -5.46 -3.95
N ASP A 129 -14.42 -6.23 -3.65
CA ASP A 129 -15.11 -7.11 -4.59
C ASP A 129 -16.55 -6.62 -4.78
N GLY A 130 -16.77 -5.86 -5.85
CA GLY A 130 -18.03 -5.15 -6.09
C GLY A 130 -18.33 -4.14 -4.98
N ARG A 131 -19.34 -4.43 -4.16
CA ARG A 131 -19.76 -3.58 -3.02
C ARG A 131 -19.19 -4.05 -1.68
N THR A 132 -18.46 -5.16 -1.67
CA THR A 132 -17.96 -5.80 -0.45
C THR A 132 -16.48 -5.47 -0.29
N VAL A 133 -16.10 -5.04 0.92
CA VAL A 133 -14.69 -4.90 1.31
C VAL A 133 -14.24 -6.24 1.91
N LEU A 134 -13.09 -6.73 1.45
CA LEU A 134 -12.46 -7.95 1.92
C LEU A 134 -11.09 -7.60 2.52
N TYR A 135 -10.76 -8.28 3.61
CA TYR A 135 -9.50 -8.18 4.33
C TYR A 135 -8.75 -9.52 4.23
N THR A 136 -7.43 -9.47 4.20
CA THR A 136 -6.54 -10.63 4.08
C THR A 136 -5.26 -10.40 4.87
N PRO A 137 -4.64 -11.43 5.48
CA PRO A 137 -3.38 -11.25 6.22
C PRO A 137 -2.18 -10.93 5.33
N SER A 138 -2.24 -11.24 4.02
CA SER A 138 -1.14 -10.95 3.08
C SER A 138 -1.46 -9.72 2.21
N ILE A 139 -0.57 -8.73 2.24
CA ILE A 139 -0.61 -7.57 1.35
C ILE A 139 -0.46 -8.00 -0.12
N ALA A 140 0.47 -8.91 -0.41
CA ALA A 140 0.66 -9.49 -1.75
C ALA A 140 -0.63 -10.15 -2.27
N ASP A 141 -1.35 -10.90 -1.43
CA ASP A 141 -2.64 -11.48 -1.82
C ASP A 141 -3.72 -10.42 -2.06
N ALA A 142 -3.74 -9.34 -1.29
CA ALA A 142 -4.66 -8.22 -1.55
C ALA A 142 -4.37 -7.58 -2.91
N ILE A 143 -3.10 -7.36 -3.25
CA ILE A 143 -2.68 -6.82 -4.55
C ILE A 143 -3.06 -7.77 -5.68
N ARG A 144 -2.80 -9.06 -5.54
CA ARG A 144 -3.18 -10.10 -6.52
C ARG A 144 -4.69 -10.11 -6.78
N ASN A 145 -5.49 -10.06 -5.71
CA ASN A 145 -6.94 -10.01 -5.84
C ASN A 145 -7.42 -8.68 -6.44
N TRP A 146 -6.82 -7.55 -6.06
CA TRP A 146 -7.11 -6.26 -6.67
C TRP A 146 -6.83 -6.27 -8.19
N ALA A 147 -5.70 -6.85 -8.61
CA ALA A 147 -5.30 -6.93 -10.01
C ALA A 147 -6.32 -7.74 -10.83
N LEU A 148 -6.71 -8.91 -10.31
CA LEU A 148 -7.74 -9.76 -10.92
C LEU A 148 -9.07 -9.03 -11.11
N LYS A 149 -9.45 -8.14 -10.18
CA LYS A 149 -10.71 -7.38 -10.25
C LYS A 149 -10.65 -6.14 -11.15
N ASN A 150 -9.44 -5.71 -11.52
CA ASN A 150 -9.20 -4.53 -12.35
C ASN A 150 -8.63 -4.90 -13.73
N ASP A 151 -8.75 -6.17 -14.13
CA ASP A 151 -8.27 -6.71 -15.41
C ASP A 151 -6.76 -6.48 -15.65
N PHE A 152 -5.96 -6.58 -14.58
CA PHE A 152 -4.50 -6.57 -14.65
C PHE A 152 -3.93 -7.97 -14.45
N PHE A 153 -2.89 -8.29 -15.23
CA PHE A 153 -1.98 -9.39 -14.92
C PHE A 153 -1.02 -8.94 -13.80
N VAL A 154 -0.71 -9.85 -12.88
CA VAL A 154 0.16 -9.53 -11.72
C VAL A 154 1.58 -9.21 -12.19
N GLU A 155 2.02 -9.88 -13.25
CA GLU A 155 3.33 -9.73 -13.88
C GLU A 155 3.52 -8.36 -14.53
N ASP A 156 2.42 -7.68 -14.89
CA ASP A 156 2.44 -6.34 -15.47
C ASP A 156 2.46 -5.23 -14.40
N LEU A 157 2.32 -5.61 -13.12
CA LEU A 157 2.32 -4.65 -12.01
C LEU A 157 3.74 -4.15 -11.72
N THR A 158 4.00 -2.92 -12.12
CA THR A 158 5.22 -2.19 -11.79
C THR A 158 4.96 -1.07 -10.78
N ALA A 159 6.04 -0.40 -10.32
CA ALA A 159 6.01 0.73 -9.39
C ALA A 159 5.03 1.85 -9.80
N ARG A 160 4.77 2.05 -11.10
CA ARG A 160 3.80 3.03 -11.59
C ARG A 160 2.35 2.79 -11.11
N HIS A 161 2.03 1.57 -10.68
CA HIS A 161 0.69 1.22 -10.20
C HIS A 161 0.54 1.40 -8.69
N VAL A 162 1.62 1.63 -7.92
CA VAL A 162 1.61 1.75 -6.46
C VAL A 162 0.58 2.79 -6.02
N GLY A 163 0.61 3.99 -6.61
CA GLY A 163 -0.32 5.06 -6.25
C GLY A 163 -1.79 4.69 -6.48
N ARG A 164 -2.08 3.98 -7.57
CA ARG A 164 -3.45 3.53 -7.89
C ARG A 164 -3.90 2.42 -6.94
N ILE A 165 -3.06 1.41 -6.72
CA ILE A 165 -3.34 0.30 -5.81
C ILE A 165 -3.60 0.84 -4.41
N ALA A 166 -2.71 1.68 -3.88
CA ALA A 166 -2.86 2.29 -2.56
C ALA A 166 -4.17 3.09 -2.45
N SER A 167 -4.51 3.89 -3.48
CA SER A 167 -5.77 4.66 -3.49
C SER A 167 -7.01 3.76 -3.49
N ASP A 168 -7.03 2.69 -4.29
CA ASP A 168 -8.20 1.81 -4.43
C ASP A 168 -8.38 0.88 -3.23
N THR A 169 -7.26 0.46 -2.63
CA THR A 169 -7.22 -0.50 -1.52
C THR A 169 -7.22 0.20 -0.16
N GLU A 170 -6.91 1.49 -0.11
CA GLU A 170 -6.65 2.28 1.10
C GLU A 170 -5.44 1.75 1.90
N MET A 171 -4.59 0.89 1.31
CA MET A 171 -3.35 0.43 1.93
C MET A 171 -2.24 1.49 1.83
N PRO A 172 -1.32 1.55 2.81
CA PRO A 172 -0.13 2.40 2.74
C PRO A 172 0.70 2.11 1.50
N ARG A 173 1.24 3.17 0.87
CA ARG A 173 2.09 3.01 -0.33
C ARG A 173 3.32 2.15 -0.03
N SER A 174 3.93 2.30 1.15
CA SER A 174 5.05 1.47 1.61
C SER A 174 4.69 -0.02 1.60
N ALA A 175 3.58 -0.40 2.25
CA ALA A 175 3.09 -1.77 2.26
C ALA A 175 2.81 -2.29 0.83
N VAL A 176 2.23 -1.44 -0.03
CA VAL A 176 1.99 -1.80 -1.44
C VAL A 176 3.30 -2.02 -2.22
N ARG A 177 4.33 -1.18 -2.01
CA ARG A 177 5.65 -1.35 -2.64
C ARG A 177 6.27 -2.68 -2.20
N GLU A 178 6.26 -2.97 -0.91
CA GLU A 178 6.79 -4.21 -0.32
C GLU A 178 6.04 -5.44 -0.85
N GLY A 179 4.70 -5.41 -0.84
CA GLY A 179 3.89 -6.51 -1.37
C GLY A 179 4.03 -6.72 -2.89
N LEU A 180 4.33 -5.67 -3.66
CA LEU A 180 4.67 -5.82 -5.07
C LEU A 180 6.03 -6.47 -5.29
N GLN A 181 7.02 -6.18 -4.43
CA GLN A 181 8.32 -6.85 -4.46
C GLN A 181 8.17 -8.33 -4.16
N GLU A 182 7.40 -8.69 -3.13
CA GLU A 182 7.10 -10.09 -2.78
C GLU A 182 6.46 -10.87 -3.95
N LEU A 183 5.62 -10.23 -4.76
CA LEU A 183 4.99 -10.86 -5.93
C LEU A 183 5.96 -11.11 -7.10
N GLN A 184 7.13 -10.47 -7.09
CA GLN A 184 8.14 -10.55 -8.15
C GLN A 184 9.30 -11.49 -7.80
N GLU A 185 9.38 -11.96 -6.55
CA GLU A 185 10.33 -12.95 -6.04
C GLU A 185 9.85 -14.40 -6.27
#